data_AF-E4WU62-F1
#
_entry.id   AF-E4WU62-F1
#
_cell.length_a   1.000
_cell.length_b   1.000
_cell.length_c   1.000
_cell.angle_alpha   90.00
_cell.angle_beta   90.00
_cell.angle_gamma   90.00
#
_symmetry.space_group_name_H-M   'P 1'
#
loop_
_entity.id
_entity.type
_entity.pdbx_description
1 polymer ?
#
loop_
_entity_poly.entity_id
_entity_poly.type
_entity_poly.pdbx_seq_one_letter_code
_entity_poly.pdbx_strand_id
1 'polypeptide(L)'
;MAGVSCGAKDLSDILLKDKSGKIAESGKQVLLVEANTNITPTFLKYQNVNFLMALSQDDMRPDCIRMALIGALRFGKCFIIDIDKLPLYNAIETYMDMIKPGLYKDLLSGEVMKNEYWKQLVKPTDDEPYQGSNFNESQFERFHFVLLTHSVPDKTISDLFYTITIE
;
A
#
# COMPACT_ATOMS: atom_id res chain seq x y z
N MET A 1 10.67 -15.92 -7.58
CA MET A 1 9.67 -14.83 -7.57
C MET A 1 8.36 -15.45 -7.09
N ALA A 2 7.91 -15.09 -5.89
CA ALA A 2 6.59 -15.49 -5.40
C ALA A 2 5.58 -14.47 -5.93
N GLY A 3 4.53 -14.94 -6.59
CA GLY A 3 3.60 -14.04 -7.26
C GLY A 3 2.61 -14.73 -8.18
N VAL A 4 1.76 -13.92 -8.81
CA VAL A 4 0.73 -14.36 -9.74
C VAL A 4 0.61 -13.38 -10.91
N SER A 5 0.34 -13.90 -12.10
CA SER A 5 -0.07 -13.10 -13.25
C SER A 5 -1.59 -13.14 -13.41
N CYS A 6 -2.21 -12.00 -13.71
CA CYS A 6 -3.66 -11.91 -13.91
C CYS A 6 -4.06 -10.73 -14.79
N GLY A 7 -5.31 -10.70 -15.24
CA GLY A 7 -5.88 -9.51 -15.88
C GLY A 7 -6.35 -8.48 -14.84
N ALA A 8 -6.47 -7.21 -15.24
CA ALA A 8 -6.94 -6.14 -14.34
C ALA A 8 -8.31 -6.41 -13.71
N LYS A 9 -9.20 -7.13 -14.41
CA LYS A 9 -10.53 -7.52 -13.91
C LYS A 9 -10.48 -8.43 -12.67
N ASP A 10 -9.41 -9.22 -12.53
CA ASP A 10 -9.26 -10.19 -11.45
C ASP A 10 -8.64 -9.55 -10.19
N LEU A 11 -8.13 -8.32 -10.32
CA LEU A 11 -7.43 -7.60 -9.26
C LEU A 11 -8.32 -7.35 -8.04
N SER A 12 -9.65 -7.17 -8.23
CA SER A 12 -10.58 -7.06 -7.10
C SER A 12 -10.56 -8.30 -6.21
N ASP A 13 -10.49 -9.48 -6.81
CA ASP A 13 -10.55 -10.74 -6.08
C ASP A 13 -9.18 -11.14 -5.53
N ILE A 14 -8.11 -10.84 -6.25
CA ILE A 14 -6.73 -11.19 -5.87
C ILE A 14 -6.17 -10.19 -4.85
N LEU A 15 -6.24 -8.89 -5.13
CA LEU A 15 -5.62 -7.86 -4.29
C LEU A 15 -6.55 -7.35 -3.19
N LEU A 16 -7.77 -6.93 -3.53
CA LEU A 16 -8.63 -6.22 -2.58
C LEU A 16 -9.33 -7.16 -1.58
N LYS A 17 -9.51 -8.43 -1.95
CA LYS A 17 -10.22 -9.43 -1.15
C LYS A 17 -9.33 -10.58 -0.70
N ASP A 18 -8.11 -10.68 -1.23
CA ASP A 18 -7.21 -11.83 -1.11
C ASP A 18 -7.96 -13.17 -1.08
N LYS A 19 -8.84 -13.41 -2.07
CA LYS A 19 -9.76 -14.57 -2.04
C LYS A 19 -9.03 -15.91 -1.92
N SER A 20 -7.79 -15.99 -2.39
CA SER A 20 -6.96 -17.18 -2.33
C SER A 20 -6.13 -17.30 -1.06
N GLY A 21 -6.05 -16.25 -0.24
CA GLY A 21 -5.20 -16.18 0.96
C GLY A 21 -3.69 -16.05 0.68
N LYS A 22 -3.27 -16.03 -0.59
CA LYS A 22 -1.85 -16.10 -0.97
C LYS A 22 -1.05 -14.87 -0.55
N ILE A 23 -1.68 -13.69 -0.50
CA ILE A 23 -0.99 -12.48 -0.05
C ILE A 23 -0.71 -12.62 1.45
N ALA A 24 -1.74 -12.95 2.24
CA ALA A 24 -1.60 -13.17 3.68
C ALA A 24 -0.61 -14.31 4.01
N GLU A 25 -0.71 -15.45 3.33
CA GLU A 25 0.20 -16.60 3.48
C GLU A 25 1.66 -16.24 3.19
N SER A 26 1.91 -15.29 2.28
CA SER A 26 3.26 -14.86 1.95
C SER A 26 3.94 -14.06 3.07
N GLY A 27 3.15 -13.43 3.94
CA GLY A 27 3.63 -12.49 4.97
C GLY A 27 4.28 -11.23 4.41
N LYS A 28 4.13 -10.94 3.11
CA LYS A 28 4.73 -9.80 2.42
C LYS A 28 3.67 -8.79 1.98
N GLN A 29 4.09 -7.54 1.85
CA GLN A 29 3.31 -6.51 1.15
C GLN A 29 3.33 -6.74 -0.36
N VAL A 30 2.52 -5.99 -1.11
CA VAL A 30 2.30 -6.25 -2.54
C VAL A 30 3.12 -5.32 -3.42
N LEU A 31 3.73 -5.90 -4.46
CA LEU A 31 4.27 -5.17 -5.61
C LEU A 31 3.39 -5.48 -6.82
N LEU A 32 2.69 -4.47 -7.32
CA LEU A 32 1.84 -4.58 -8.50
C LEU A 32 2.62 -4.06 -9.72
N VAL A 33 2.75 -4.89 -10.75
CA VAL A 33 3.53 -4.59 -11.95
C VAL A 33 2.61 -4.59 -13.16
N GLU A 34 2.47 -3.46 -13.84
CA GLU A 34 1.68 -3.33 -15.07
C GLU A 34 2.52 -2.69 -16.18
N ALA A 35 3.14 -3.51 -17.03
CA ALA A 35 4.06 -3.00 -18.05
C ALA A 35 3.35 -2.44 -19.30
N ASN A 36 2.17 -2.97 -19.67
CA ASN A 36 1.65 -2.85 -21.04
C ASN A 36 0.37 -2.02 -21.19
N THR A 37 -0.56 -2.14 -20.25
CA THR A 37 -1.96 -1.71 -20.46
C THR A 37 -2.28 -0.34 -19.87
N ASN A 38 -1.58 0.07 -18.80
CA ASN A 38 -1.79 1.34 -18.07
C ASN A 38 -3.25 1.57 -17.61
N ILE A 39 -4.01 0.49 -17.38
CA ILE A 39 -5.43 0.55 -16.99
C ILE A 39 -5.61 0.41 -15.48
N THR A 40 -4.63 -0.19 -14.80
CA THR A 40 -4.67 -0.54 -13.39
C THR A 40 -4.78 0.69 -12.48
N PRO A 41 -4.02 1.79 -12.68
CA PRO A 41 -4.21 3.02 -11.90
C PRO A 41 -5.65 3.52 -11.96
N THR A 42 -6.23 3.58 -13.17
CA THR A 42 -7.61 4.03 -13.38
C THR A 42 -8.60 3.09 -12.69
N PHE A 43 -8.47 1.78 -12.91
CA PHE A 43 -9.32 0.78 -12.27
C PHE A 43 -9.32 0.92 -10.75
N LEU A 44 -8.12 0.99 -10.14
CA LEU A 44 -7.92 1.10 -8.71
C LEU A 44 -8.48 2.40 -8.13
N LYS A 45 -8.36 3.53 -8.82
CA LYS A 45 -8.96 4.81 -8.39
C LYS A 45 -10.48 4.77 -8.27
N TYR A 46 -11.15 3.89 -9.02
CA TYR A 46 -12.59 3.64 -8.89
C TYR A 46 -12.93 2.55 -7.86
N GLN A 47 -11.93 1.94 -7.22
CA GLN A 47 -12.12 1.00 -6.12
C GLN A 47 -12.07 1.71 -4.77
N ASN A 48 -12.50 1.03 -3.71
CA ASN A 48 -12.42 1.53 -2.35
C ASN A 48 -11.00 1.38 -1.76
N VAL A 49 -10.05 2.18 -2.27
CA VAL A 49 -8.64 2.20 -1.85
C VAL A 49 -8.19 3.60 -1.50
N ASN A 50 -7.05 3.73 -0.83
CA ASN A 50 -6.34 4.99 -0.69
C ASN A 50 -5.18 5.00 -1.67
N PHE A 51 -5.23 5.86 -2.68
CA PHE A 51 -4.31 5.87 -3.82
C PHE A 51 -3.56 7.20 -3.88
N LEU A 52 -2.23 7.13 -3.94
CA LEU A 52 -1.33 8.27 -4.11
C LEU A 52 -0.45 8.09 -5.34
N MET A 53 -0.14 9.18 -6.03
CA MET A 53 0.81 9.21 -7.14
C MET A 53 2.16 9.75 -6.65
N ALA A 54 3.23 8.98 -6.77
CA ALA A 54 4.56 9.37 -6.29
C ALA A 54 5.13 10.60 -7.02
N LEU A 55 4.68 10.86 -8.25
CA LEU A 55 5.08 12.03 -9.02
C LEU A 55 4.27 13.30 -8.65
N SER A 56 3.19 13.16 -7.87
CA SER A 56 2.42 14.30 -7.36
C SER A 56 3.08 14.83 -6.10
N GLN A 57 3.54 16.08 -6.15
CA GLN A 57 4.12 16.74 -4.97
C GLN A 57 3.08 16.88 -3.85
N ASP A 58 1.82 17.12 -4.20
CA ASP A 58 0.74 17.26 -3.23
C ASP A 58 0.46 15.95 -2.49
N ASP A 59 0.47 14.83 -3.21
CA ASP A 59 0.25 13.48 -2.67
C ASP A 59 1.43 13.06 -1.78
N MET A 60 2.65 13.41 -2.18
CA MET A 60 3.87 13.03 -1.48
C MET A 60 4.26 13.95 -0.32
N ARG A 61 3.38 14.88 0.07
CA ARG A 61 3.56 15.60 1.34
C ARG A 61 3.44 14.60 2.50
N PRO A 62 4.31 14.67 3.53
CA PRO A 62 4.29 13.71 4.63
C PRO A 62 2.92 13.54 5.29
N ASP A 63 2.17 14.64 5.45
CA ASP A 63 0.84 14.57 6.05
C ASP A 63 -0.20 13.89 5.15
N CYS A 64 -0.11 14.05 3.83
CA CYS A 64 -0.99 13.37 2.87
C CYS A 64 -0.75 11.86 2.86
N ILE A 65 0.53 11.44 2.84
CA ILE A 65 0.93 10.03 2.95
C ILE A 65 0.44 9.45 4.28
N ARG A 66 0.66 10.16 5.40
CA ARG A 66 0.21 9.76 6.73
C ARG A 66 -1.30 9.57 6.77
N MET A 67 -2.08 10.53 6.27
CA MET A 67 -3.55 10.45 6.23
C MET A 67 -4.04 9.30 5.35
N ALA A 68 -3.40 9.08 4.19
CA ALA A 68 -3.72 7.94 3.33
C ALA A 68 -3.43 6.60 4.04
N LEU A 69 -2.30 6.49 4.76
CA LEU A 69 -1.96 5.29 5.52
C LEU A 69 -2.96 5.03 6.66
N ILE A 70 -3.20 6.01 7.54
CA ILE A 70 -4.12 5.80 8.68
C ILE A 70 -5.56 5.58 8.22
N GLY A 71 -5.98 6.21 7.12
CA GLY A 71 -7.28 5.96 6.50
C GLY A 71 -7.40 4.54 5.97
N ALA A 72 -6.34 4.01 5.37
CA ALA A 72 -6.33 2.64 4.88
C ALA A 72 -6.36 1.64 6.04
N LEU A 73 -5.57 1.85 7.10
CA LEU A 73 -5.60 1.04 8.31
C LEU A 73 -6.97 1.06 8.98
N ARG A 74 -7.53 2.26 9.22
CA ARG A 74 -8.81 2.47 9.90
C ARG A 74 -9.97 1.70 9.26
N PHE A 75 -9.97 1.65 7.93
CA PHE A 75 -11.06 1.07 7.15
C PHE A 75 -10.72 -0.29 6.51
N GLY A 76 -9.50 -0.80 6.71
CA GLY A 76 -9.05 -2.06 6.10
C GLY A 76 -9.02 -1.99 4.58
N LYS A 77 -8.51 -0.89 4.03
CA LYS A 77 -8.36 -0.66 2.58
C LYS A 77 -6.92 -0.92 2.16
N CYS A 78 -6.70 -1.11 0.87
CA CYS A 78 -5.35 -1.04 0.32
C CYS A 78 -4.84 0.41 0.36
N PHE A 79 -3.59 0.56 0.77
CA PHE A 79 -2.82 1.79 0.62
C PHE A 79 -1.84 1.64 -0.54
N ILE A 80 -2.08 2.39 -1.60
CA ILE A 80 -1.40 2.24 -2.88
C ILE A 80 -0.59 3.50 -3.18
N ILE A 81 0.69 3.31 -3.49
CA ILE A 81 1.54 4.35 -4.07
C ILE A 81 1.97 3.91 -5.46
N ASP A 82 1.57 4.68 -6.46
CA ASP A 82 1.97 4.50 -7.85
C ASP A 82 3.27 5.25 -8.11
N ILE A 83 4.35 4.50 -8.37
CA ILE A 83 5.69 5.03 -8.67
C ILE A 83 5.94 5.20 -10.17
N ASP A 84 4.91 4.97 -10.99
CA ASP A 84 4.95 5.03 -12.44
C ASP A 84 6.10 4.17 -13.00
N LYS A 85 6.81 4.67 -14.02
CA LYS A 85 7.96 4.02 -14.67
C LYS A 85 9.29 4.28 -13.96
N LEU A 86 9.30 5.06 -12.88
CA LEU A 86 10.53 5.47 -12.21
C LEU A 86 10.85 4.53 -11.03
N PRO A 87 12.12 4.15 -10.80
CA PRO A 87 12.53 3.31 -9.69
C PRO A 87 12.61 4.11 -8.38
N LEU A 88 11.46 4.60 -7.89
CA LEU A 88 11.37 5.53 -6.75
C LEU A 88 11.37 4.85 -5.38
N TYR A 89 11.71 3.55 -5.28
CA TYR A 89 11.63 2.78 -4.04
C TYR A 89 12.34 3.45 -2.85
N ASN A 90 13.58 3.91 -3.03
CA ASN A 90 14.36 4.61 -2.00
C ASN A 90 13.77 5.99 -1.64
N ALA A 91 13.15 6.66 -2.63
CA ALA A 91 12.48 7.93 -2.39
C ALA A 91 11.22 7.71 -1.54
N ILE A 92 10.44 6.67 -1.83
CA ILE A 92 9.28 6.29 -1.01
C ILE A 92 9.70 5.99 0.43
N GLU A 93 10.79 5.25 0.62
CA GLU A 93 11.35 5.01 1.96
C GLU A 93 11.65 6.34 2.68
N THR A 94 12.34 7.27 2.01
CA THR A 94 12.66 8.58 2.57
C THR A 94 11.41 9.36 2.96
N TYR A 95 10.38 9.40 2.10
CA TYR A 95 9.14 10.11 2.39
C TYR A 95 8.35 9.50 3.56
N MET A 96 8.33 8.18 3.69
CA MET A 96 7.71 7.49 4.82
C MET A 96 8.46 7.79 6.12
N ASP A 97 9.78 7.78 6.07
CA ASP A 97 10.62 8.01 7.24
C ASP A 97 10.59 9.46 7.74
N MET A 98 10.21 10.42 6.88
CA MET A 98 9.87 11.79 7.29
C MET A 98 8.61 11.88 8.15
N ILE A 99 7.70 10.90 8.06
CA ILE A 99 6.50 10.83 8.91
C ILE A 99 6.87 10.27 10.28
N LYS A 100 7.57 9.14 10.26
CA LYS A 100 8.13 8.49 11.44
C LYS A 100 9.35 7.69 11.00
N PRO A 101 10.51 7.83 11.66
CA PRO A 101 11.68 7.01 11.34
C PRO A 101 11.38 5.51 11.37
N GLY A 102 11.81 4.78 10.33
CA GLY A 102 11.59 3.34 10.18
C GLY A 102 10.20 2.93 9.69
N LEU A 103 9.30 3.89 9.40
CA LEU A 103 7.93 3.59 9.00
C LEU A 103 7.85 2.70 7.76
N TYR A 104 8.73 2.91 6.77
CA TYR A 104 8.74 2.08 5.57
C TYR A 104 9.03 0.61 5.88
N LYS A 105 10.02 0.35 6.73
CA LYS A 105 10.37 -1.00 7.19
C LYS A 105 9.25 -1.63 8.02
N ASP A 106 8.62 -0.84 8.89
CA ASP A 106 7.47 -1.28 9.70
C ASP A 106 6.27 -1.64 8.80
N LEU A 107 6.08 -0.92 7.69
CA LEU A 107 5.08 -1.24 6.65
C LEU A 107 5.38 -2.57 5.97
N LEU A 108 6.61 -2.76 5.48
CA LEU A 108 7.01 -3.98 4.77
C LEU A 108 6.92 -5.24 5.63
N SER A 109 7.27 -5.12 6.92
CA SER A 109 7.18 -6.21 7.89
C SER A 109 5.78 -6.44 8.45
N GLY A 110 4.83 -5.53 8.19
CA GLY A 110 3.48 -5.58 8.73
C GLY A 110 3.36 -5.19 10.20
N GLU A 111 4.40 -4.65 10.82
CA GLU A 111 4.37 -4.15 12.20
C GLU A 111 3.34 -3.02 12.38
N VAL A 112 3.05 -2.25 11.32
CA VAL A 112 2.02 -1.20 11.36
C VAL A 112 0.60 -1.70 11.68
N MET A 113 0.36 -3.01 11.57
CA MET A 113 -0.93 -3.64 11.86
C MET A 113 -1.02 -4.20 13.29
N LYS A 114 0.00 -4.01 14.15
CA LYS A 114 0.09 -4.64 15.47
C LYS A 114 0.06 -3.62 16.61
N ASN A 115 -0.29 -4.06 17.82
CA ASN A 115 -0.07 -3.34 19.08
C ASN A 115 -0.48 -1.87 19.06
N GLU A 116 -1.63 -1.57 18.45
CA GLU A 116 -2.14 -0.20 18.31
C GLU A 116 -1.13 0.78 17.67
N TYR A 117 -0.25 0.31 16.76
CA TYR A 117 0.80 1.11 16.12
C TYR A 117 0.28 2.43 15.54
N TRP A 118 -0.95 2.43 15.00
CA TRP A 118 -1.65 3.60 14.46
C TRP A 118 -1.69 4.80 15.42
N LYS A 119 -1.65 4.59 16.75
CA LYS A 119 -1.60 5.68 17.75
C LYS A 119 -0.39 6.58 17.60
N GLN A 120 0.70 6.08 17.03
CA GLN A 120 1.91 6.85 16.76
C GLN A 120 1.79 7.74 15.51
N LEU A 121 0.79 7.48 14.66
CA LEU A 121 0.57 8.18 13.39
C LEU A 121 -0.59 9.19 13.46
N VAL A 122 -1.53 9.00 14.38
CA VAL A 122 -2.66 9.90 14.58
C VAL A 122 -2.21 11.16 15.32
N LYS A 123 -2.70 12.31 14.87
CA LYS A 123 -2.50 13.61 15.51
C LYS A 123 -3.79 14.03 16.24
N PRO A 124 -3.69 14.80 17.34
CA PRO A 124 -4.88 15.33 18.03
C PRO A 124 -5.77 16.24 17.17
N THR A 125 -5.23 16.77 16.07
CA THR A 125 -5.92 17.65 15.12
C THR A 125 -6.65 16.90 14.00
N ASP A 126 -6.50 15.58 13.91
CA ASP A 126 -7.19 14.78 12.88
C ASP A 126 -8.69 14.68 13.18
N ASP A 127 -9.50 14.44 12.15
CA ASP A 127 -10.96 14.31 12.29
C ASP A 127 -11.37 13.17 13.22
N GLU A 128 -12.57 13.28 13.80
CA GLU A 128 -13.17 12.32 14.73
C GLU A 128 -13.03 10.83 14.33
N PRO A 129 -13.20 10.42 13.05
CA PRO A 129 -13.06 9.02 12.66
C PRO A 129 -11.68 8.41 12.96
N TYR A 130 -10.65 9.24 13.10
CA TYR A 130 -9.27 8.87 13.39
C TYR A 130 -8.89 9.03 14.86
N GLN A 131 -9.79 9.53 15.71
CA GLN A 131 -9.55 9.74 17.14
C GLN A 131 -10.00 8.55 17.99
N GLY A 132 -9.45 8.48 19.21
CA GLY A 132 -9.89 7.53 20.25
C GLY A 132 -9.77 6.06 19.83
N SER A 133 -10.68 5.21 20.29
CA SER A 133 -10.69 3.77 19.98
C SER A 133 -11.43 3.43 18.69
N ASN A 134 -11.47 4.35 17.71
CA ASN A 134 -12.24 4.14 16.49
C ASN A 134 -11.57 3.12 15.55
N PHE A 135 -10.28 2.83 15.70
CA PHE A 135 -9.62 1.76 14.95
C PHE A 135 -10.08 0.39 15.43
N ASN A 136 -10.46 -0.46 14.48
CA ASN A 136 -10.83 -1.85 14.74
C ASN A 136 -9.76 -2.77 14.13
N GLU A 137 -9.07 -3.53 14.98
CA GLU A 137 -7.97 -4.40 14.54
C GLU A 137 -8.43 -5.50 13.56
N SER A 138 -9.71 -5.91 13.61
CA SER A 138 -10.23 -6.88 12.62
C SER A 138 -10.26 -6.32 11.19
N GLN A 139 -10.12 -5.00 11.02
CA GLN A 139 -9.96 -4.38 9.69
C GLN A 139 -8.53 -4.51 9.16
N PHE A 140 -7.54 -4.70 10.03
CA PHE A 140 -6.14 -4.75 9.62
C PHE A 140 -5.82 -6.00 8.79
N GLU A 141 -6.57 -7.09 8.96
CA GLU A 141 -6.48 -8.29 8.12
C GLU A 141 -6.76 -8.01 6.65
N ARG A 142 -7.49 -6.93 6.33
CA ARG A 142 -7.82 -6.51 4.95
C ARG A 142 -6.90 -5.42 4.41
N PHE A 143 -6.01 -4.90 5.25
CA PHE A 143 -5.07 -3.87 4.85
C PHE A 143 -3.94 -4.50 4.02
N HIS A 144 -3.63 -3.86 2.90
CA HIS A 144 -2.45 -4.18 2.11
C HIS A 144 -1.73 -2.89 1.73
N PHE A 145 -0.42 -2.84 1.97
CA PHE A 145 0.42 -1.86 1.33
C PHE A 145 0.81 -2.35 -0.06
N VAL A 146 0.67 -1.46 -1.05
CA VAL A 146 0.89 -1.77 -2.46
C VAL A 146 1.79 -0.71 -3.07
N LEU A 147 2.89 -1.14 -3.67
CA LEU A 147 3.61 -0.32 -4.65
C LEU A 147 3.17 -0.74 -6.05
N LEU A 148 2.72 0.23 -6.85
CA LEU A 148 2.39 0.02 -8.26
C LEU A 148 3.51 0.58 -9.13
N THR A 149 4.01 -0.21 -10.07
CA THR A 149 5.00 0.22 -11.07
C THR A 149 4.64 -0.21 -12.48
N HIS A 150 5.04 0.60 -13.45
CA HIS A 150 4.91 0.33 -14.88
C HIS A 150 6.22 -0.12 -15.55
N SER A 151 7.24 -0.42 -14.74
CA SER A 151 8.54 -0.90 -15.17
C SER A 151 8.81 -2.29 -14.58
N VAL A 152 9.68 -3.07 -15.22
CA VAL A 152 10.14 -4.34 -14.65
C VAL A 152 11.01 -4.02 -13.42
N PRO A 153 10.59 -4.40 -12.20
CA PRO A 153 11.38 -4.17 -11.00
C PRO A 153 12.66 -5.01 -11.02
N ASP A 154 13.71 -4.53 -10.36
CA ASP A 154 14.87 -5.37 -10.11
C ASP A 154 14.54 -6.50 -9.13
N LYS A 155 15.37 -7.55 -9.14
CA LYS A 155 15.14 -8.75 -8.35
C LYS A 155 15.17 -8.48 -6.84
N THR A 156 16.02 -7.56 -6.38
CA THR A 156 16.14 -7.21 -4.97
C THR A 156 14.83 -6.65 -4.45
N ILE A 157 14.22 -5.74 -5.22
CA ILE A 157 12.89 -5.21 -4.93
C ILE A 157 11.85 -6.32 -5.00
N SER A 158 11.78 -7.09 -6.08
CA SER A 158 10.75 -8.14 -6.21
C SER A 158 10.80 -9.18 -5.09
N ASP A 159 11.98 -9.50 -4.56
CA ASP A 159 12.15 -10.48 -3.49
C ASP A 159 11.61 -9.95 -2.13
N LEU A 160 11.43 -8.64 -1.96
CA LEU A 160 10.83 -8.04 -0.75
C LEU A 160 9.30 -8.11 -0.72
N PHE A 161 8.65 -8.27 -1.87
CA PHE A 161 7.20 -8.21 -2.00
C PHE A 161 6.59 -9.52 -2.50
N TYR A 162 5.28 -9.67 -2.32
CA TYR A 162 4.47 -10.58 -3.12
C TYR A 162 4.12 -9.87 -4.44
N THR A 163 4.59 -10.41 -5.57
CA THR A 163 4.45 -9.72 -6.85
C THR A 163 3.17 -10.13 -7.58
N ILE A 164 2.35 -9.16 -7.99
CA ILE A 164 1.21 -9.37 -8.89
C ILE A 164 1.54 -8.71 -10.22
N THR A 165 1.52 -9.48 -11.30
CA THR A 165 1.81 -8.97 -12.65
C THR A 165 0.51 -8.88 -13.46
N ILE A 166 0.25 -7.72 -14.04
CA ILE A 166 -0.89 -7.46 -14.91
C ILE A 166 -0.46 -7.70 -16.36
N GLU A 167 -1.17 -8.61 -17.02
CA GLU A 167 -0.97 -8.98 -18.43
C GLU A 167 -1.76 -8.09 -19.40
#